data_AF-A0A6J1IA21-F1
#
_entry.id   AF-A0A6J1IA21-F1
#
_cell.length_a   1.000
_cell.length_b   1.000
_cell.length_c   1.000
_cell.angle_alpha   90.00
_cell.angle_beta   90.00
_cell.angle_gamma   90.00
#
_symmetry.space_group_name_H-M   'P 1'
#
loop_
_entity.id
_entity.type
_entity.pdbx_description
1 polymer ?
#
loop_
_entity_poly.entity_id
_entity_poly.type
_entity_poly.pdbx_seq_one_letter_code
_entity_poly.pdbx_strand_id
1 'polypeptide(L)'
;MPSAPPPVPPPQPISDLPHLTRSPPLPDFFLAALSLFVFLSSSSSRSFKLPLLCIQSNPRRFLKTPSMSFSHPNSGRTPHDAHRLHPFASPQSLSDWLKPRLPSDSFASWGVKPGTKNVHNLWLELSEGETSLADSTPPIRTVQVLSLRIIDNHRRILLESHQQLSDGTLRNRNRPLSEKMKPNETPESAVYRAVKEELGSILGDSDCSEIVKIVPDSYKMKIEERNSASYPGLPACYVLHSMDVLVEGLPKEDFCTVEEEEYANSEESSIADEAVSVKKHFWKWVSLDSLDF
;
A
#
# COMPACT_ATOMS: atom_id res chain seq x y z
N MET A 1 39.89 58.08 -45.15
CA MET A 1 40.28 57.34 -43.93
C MET A 1 39.16 57.54 -42.91
N PRO A 2 38.18 56.62 -42.83
CA PRO A 2 37.05 56.75 -41.92
C PRO A 2 37.44 56.43 -40.46
N SER A 3 36.93 57.25 -39.55
CA SER A 3 37.18 57.26 -38.11
C SER A 3 36.73 55.98 -37.40
N ALA A 4 37.50 55.53 -36.41
CA ALA A 4 37.20 54.34 -35.62
C ALA A 4 35.92 54.52 -34.76
N PRO A 5 35.10 53.47 -34.61
CA PRO A 5 33.87 53.53 -33.82
C PRO A 5 34.16 53.58 -32.30
N PRO A 6 33.26 54.15 -31.49
CA PRO A 6 33.42 54.27 -30.05
C PRO A 6 33.33 52.89 -29.34
N PRO A 7 33.94 52.75 -28.14
CA PRO A 7 33.99 51.49 -27.41
C PRO A 7 32.60 51.09 -26.87
N VAL A 8 32.33 49.78 -26.95
CA VAL A 8 31.10 49.12 -26.50
C VAL A 8 31.04 49.11 -24.95
N PRO A 9 29.90 49.44 -24.32
CA PRO A 9 29.75 49.38 -22.87
C PRO A 9 29.78 47.92 -22.33
N PRO A 10 30.21 47.71 -21.07
CA PRO A 10 30.33 46.38 -20.49
C PRO A 10 28.95 45.71 -20.33
N PRO A 11 28.89 44.36 -20.41
CA PRO A 11 27.63 43.63 -20.34
C PRO A 11 26.97 43.80 -18.97
N GLN A 12 25.73 44.27 -18.98
CA GLN A 12 24.85 44.31 -17.80
C GLN A 12 24.47 42.87 -17.41
N PRO A 13 24.32 42.55 -16.11
CA PRO A 13 23.84 41.24 -15.69
C PRO A 13 22.39 41.05 -16.15
N ILE A 14 22.14 39.97 -16.90
CA ILE A 14 20.79 39.52 -17.26
C ILE A 14 20.14 38.96 -15.99
N SER A 15 19.53 39.84 -15.21
CA SER A 15 18.53 39.49 -14.22
C SER A 15 17.19 39.79 -14.85
N ASP A 16 16.64 38.83 -15.61
CA ASP A 16 15.20 38.71 -15.91
C ASP A 16 14.99 37.50 -16.83
N LEU A 17 14.88 36.32 -16.22
CA LEU A 17 14.20 35.18 -16.81
C LEU A 17 13.08 34.81 -15.83
N PRO A 18 11.80 34.85 -16.23
CA PRO A 18 10.72 34.40 -15.36
C PRO A 18 10.94 32.91 -15.11
N HIS A 19 11.41 32.62 -13.91
CA HIS A 19 11.65 31.28 -13.43
C HIS A 19 10.35 30.51 -13.56
N LEU A 20 10.41 29.44 -14.35
CA LEU A 20 9.43 28.37 -14.42
C LEU A 20 8.72 28.23 -13.08
N THR A 21 7.42 28.51 -13.11
CA THR A 21 6.50 28.19 -12.04
C THR A 21 6.73 26.73 -11.67
N ARG A 22 7.40 26.54 -10.54
CA ARG A 22 7.41 25.29 -9.80
C ARG A 22 5.94 24.96 -9.58
N SER A 23 5.45 23.97 -10.32
CA SER A 23 4.13 23.41 -10.07
C SER A 23 4.03 23.11 -8.56
N PRO A 24 2.93 23.48 -7.90
CA PRO A 24 2.73 23.07 -6.52
C PRO A 24 2.85 21.54 -6.44
N PRO A 25 3.41 20.98 -5.35
CA PRO A 25 3.39 19.54 -5.15
C PRO A 25 1.93 19.07 -5.22
N LEU A 26 1.67 18.09 -6.09
CA LEU A 26 0.36 17.45 -6.22
C LEU A 26 -0.10 17.01 -4.81
N PRO A 27 -1.39 17.15 -4.48
CA PRO A 27 -1.90 16.65 -3.21
C PRO A 27 -1.58 15.16 -3.02
N ASP A 28 -0.87 14.86 -1.94
CA ASP A 28 -0.46 13.52 -1.49
C ASP A 28 -1.68 12.68 -1.10
N PHE A 29 -2.48 12.26 -2.09
CA PHE A 29 -3.70 11.50 -1.85
C PHE A 29 -3.45 10.02 -1.54
N PHE A 30 -2.24 9.50 -1.72
CA PHE A 30 -2.12 8.06 -1.84
C PHE A 30 -2.04 7.27 -0.53
N LEU A 31 -1.20 7.55 0.48
CA LEU A 31 -1.05 6.55 1.58
C LEU A 31 -0.62 7.11 2.94
N ALA A 32 -1.52 6.96 3.90
CA ALA A 32 -1.33 6.91 5.33
C ALA A 32 -2.15 5.72 5.89
N ALA A 33 -1.47 4.59 6.11
CA ALA A 33 -2.00 3.27 6.51
C ALA A 33 -2.93 2.59 5.52
N LEU A 34 -2.95 1.28 5.66
CA LEU A 34 -3.75 0.29 4.96
C LEU A 34 -4.24 -0.64 6.07
N SER A 35 -5.52 -0.95 6.05
CA SER A 35 -6.09 -2.03 6.85
C SER A 35 -5.58 -3.37 6.34
N LEU A 36 -5.82 -4.44 7.08
CA LEU A 36 -5.55 -5.81 6.66
C LEU A 36 -6.69 -6.69 7.09
N PHE A 37 -7.14 -7.59 6.24
CA PHE A 37 -7.95 -8.71 6.69
C PHE A 37 -7.53 -10.00 6.01
N VAL A 38 -7.63 -11.11 6.75
CA VAL A 38 -7.51 -12.48 6.24
C VAL A 38 -8.79 -13.24 6.52
N PHE A 39 -9.65 -13.38 5.49
CA PHE A 39 -10.72 -14.37 5.51
C PHE A 39 -10.32 -15.66 4.81
N LEU A 40 -10.28 -16.76 5.56
CA LEU A 40 -10.27 -18.12 5.01
C LEU A 40 -11.67 -18.44 4.50
N SER A 41 -11.87 -18.39 3.18
CA SER A 41 -13.08 -18.93 2.56
C SER A 41 -12.96 -20.45 2.44
N SER A 42 -13.71 -21.20 3.24
CA SER A 42 -13.88 -22.64 3.04
C SER A 42 -14.83 -22.87 1.86
N SER A 43 -14.29 -23.04 0.65
CA SER A 43 -15.09 -23.53 -0.47
C SER A 43 -14.96 -25.05 -0.55
N SER A 44 -16.08 -25.72 -0.28
CA SER A 44 -16.25 -27.16 -0.47
C SER A 44 -15.82 -27.55 -1.89
N SER A 45 -14.85 -28.46 -1.98
CA SER A 45 -14.27 -28.95 -3.23
C SER A 45 -15.32 -29.55 -4.17
N ARG A 46 -15.45 -29.00 -5.37
CA ARG A 46 -15.94 -29.74 -6.54
C ARG A 46 -14.90 -29.66 -7.64
N SER A 47 -14.20 -30.79 -7.80
CA SER A 47 -13.16 -31.03 -8.78
C SER A 47 -13.70 -30.94 -10.20
N PHE A 48 -13.14 -30.04 -11.01
CA PHE A 48 -13.25 -30.09 -12.45
C PHE A 48 -11.86 -30.17 -13.06
N LYS A 49 -11.54 -31.34 -13.62
CA LYS A 49 -10.34 -31.63 -14.40
C LYS A 49 -10.59 -31.22 -15.84
N LEU A 50 -9.74 -30.38 -16.42
CA LEU A 50 -9.54 -30.32 -17.88
C LEU A 50 -8.08 -29.90 -18.22
N PRO A 51 -7.57 -30.24 -19.42
CA PRO A 51 -6.22 -30.74 -19.59
C PRO A 51 -5.19 -29.70 -20.08
N LEU A 52 -3.92 -30.08 -19.83
CA LEU A 52 -2.68 -29.54 -20.37
C LEU A 52 -2.74 -29.22 -21.88
N LEU A 53 -2.25 -28.04 -22.25
CA LEU A 53 -1.63 -27.79 -23.55
C LEU A 53 -0.27 -27.11 -23.36
N CYS A 54 0.75 -27.85 -23.79
CA CYS A 54 2.15 -27.49 -23.83
C CYS A 54 2.38 -26.61 -25.07
N ILE A 55 3.04 -25.45 -24.92
CA ILE A 55 3.60 -24.71 -26.05
C ILE A 55 5.08 -24.45 -25.75
N GLN A 56 5.93 -25.19 -26.45
CA GLN A 56 7.36 -24.93 -26.57
C GLN A 56 7.60 -23.78 -27.53
N SER A 57 8.48 -22.84 -27.18
CA SER A 57 9.33 -22.17 -28.18
C SER A 57 10.67 -21.74 -27.57
N ASN A 58 11.70 -21.91 -28.41
CA ASN A 58 13.12 -22.04 -28.11
C ASN A 58 13.88 -20.70 -27.86
N PRO A 59 15.15 -20.76 -27.40
CA PRO A 59 15.87 -19.65 -26.77
C PRO A 59 16.66 -18.78 -27.75
N ARG A 60 16.89 -17.50 -27.39
CA ARG A 60 18.00 -16.70 -27.93
C ARG A 60 18.68 -15.90 -26.81
N ARG A 61 20.02 -15.92 -26.87
CA ARG A 61 20.99 -15.42 -25.88
C ARG A 61 21.26 -13.91 -25.99
N PHE A 62 21.89 -13.42 -24.92
CA PHE A 62 22.67 -12.17 -24.70
C PHE A 62 21.82 -10.98 -24.26
N LEU A 63 22.09 -10.30 -23.13
CA LEU A 63 23.39 -9.90 -22.57
C LEU A 63 23.48 -10.02 -21.04
N LYS A 64 24.70 -10.28 -20.57
CA LYS A 64 25.17 -10.39 -19.18
C LYS A 64 25.07 -9.04 -18.45
N THR A 65 24.44 -9.03 -17.28
CA THR A 65 24.69 -8.04 -16.20
C THR A 65 25.04 -8.82 -14.92
N PRO A 66 25.92 -8.28 -14.05
CA PRO A 66 26.52 -9.08 -12.99
C PRO A 66 25.51 -9.36 -11.87
N SER A 67 25.18 -10.63 -11.73
CA SER A 67 24.48 -11.20 -10.58
C SER A 67 25.33 -10.97 -9.32
N MET A 68 24.86 -10.13 -8.41
CA MET A 68 25.35 -10.12 -7.04
C MET A 68 24.71 -11.30 -6.31
N SER A 69 25.57 -12.26 -5.98
CA SER A 69 25.26 -13.46 -5.23
C SER A 69 24.61 -13.13 -3.89
N PHE A 70 23.34 -13.53 -3.73
CA PHE A 70 22.75 -13.76 -2.41
C PHE A 70 23.37 -15.03 -1.84
N SER A 71 24.31 -14.85 -0.91
CA SER A 71 24.82 -15.92 -0.05
C SER A 71 23.65 -16.50 0.73
N HIS A 72 23.17 -17.68 0.33
CA HIS A 72 22.29 -18.52 1.14
C HIS A 72 23.09 -19.07 2.33
N PRO A 73 22.68 -18.87 3.58
CA PRO A 73 23.14 -19.69 4.67
C PRO A 73 22.27 -20.96 4.76
N ASN A 74 22.95 -22.09 4.56
CA ASN A 74 22.68 -23.44 5.08
C ASN A 74 21.33 -24.14 4.83
N SER A 75 21.46 -25.15 3.97
CA SER A 75 20.89 -26.50 4.05
C SER A 75 20.59 -26.98 5.49
N GLY A 76 19.32 -27.26 5.76
CA GLY A 76 18.89 -27.89 7.03
C GLY A 76 17.46 -27.61 7.49
N ARG A 77 16.54 -27.07 6.66
CA ARG A 77 15.15 -26.82 7.08
C ARG A 77 14.28 -28.07 6.93
N THR A 78 13.62 -28.43 8.02
CA THR A 78 12.53 -29.41 8.03
C THR A 78 11.27 -28.78 7.43
N PRO A 79 10.27 -29.57 6.98
CA PRO A 79 9.04 -29.04 6.37
C PRO A 79 8.24 -28.06 7.26
N HIS A 80 8.48 -28.07 8.58
CA HIS A 80 7.83 -27.17 9.54
C HIS A 80 8.43 -25.74 9.56
N ASP A 81 9.63 -25.51 9.01
CA ASP A 81 10.30 -24.19 8.98
C ASP A 81 10.04 -23.38 7.70
N ALA A 82 9.20 -23.91 6.79
CA ALA A 82 8.91 -23.27 5.51
C ALA A 82 7.96 -22.06 5.61
N HIS A 83 7.33 -21.84 6.77
CA HIS A 83 6.31 -20.80 6.96
C HIS A 83 6.82 -19.49 7.56
N ARG A 84 8.08 -19.39 8.02
CA ARG A 84 8.63 -18.10 8.47
C ARG A 84 9.19 -17.30 7.30
N LEU A 85 8.35 -16.39 6.78
CA LEU A 85 8.66 -15.49 5.66
C LEU A 85 9.63 -14.35 6.03
N HIS A 86 9.96 -14.16 7.31
CA HIS A 86 10.82 -13.07 7.80
C HIS A 86 11.77 -13.53 8.93
N PRO A 87 12.89 -12.82 9.20
CA PRO A 87 13.95 -13.28 10.11
C PRO A 87 13.64 -13.07 11.60
N PHE A 88 12.52 -12.46 11.96
CA PHE A 88 12.23 -12.02 13.33
C PHE A 88 11.32 -12.99 14.06
N ALA A 89 11.81 -13.64 15.10
CA ALA A 89 11.05 -14.64 15.84
C ALA A 89 9.94 -14.06 16.72
N SER A 90 10.03 -12.77 17.06
CA SER A 90 9.07 -12.05 17.91
C SER A 90 9.09 -10.54 17.65
N PRO A 91 8.04 -9.81 18.04
CA PRO A 91 8.01 -8.35 18.03
C PRO A 91 9.21 -7.72 18.74
N GLN A 92 9.65 -8.32 19.86
CA GLN A 92 10.83 -7.88 20.60
C GLN A 92 12.12 -8.01 19.76
N SER A 93 12.31 -9.13 19.06
CA SER A 93 13.48 -9.32 18.19
C SER A 93 13.53 -8.33 17.02
N LEU A 94 12.36 -7.96 16.48
CA LEU A 94 12.23 -6.90 15.48
C LEU A 94 12.59 -5.53 16.09
N SER A 95 12.06 -5.22 17.28
CA SER A 95 12.36 -3.99 18.01
C SER A 95 13.87 -3.82 18.23
N ASP A 96 14.55 -4.86 18.73
CA ASP A 96 15.99 -4.80 19.01
C ASP A 96 16.83 -4.64 17.74
N TRP A 97 16.37 -5.15 16.61
CA TRP A 97 17.01 -4.93 15.32
C TRP A 97 16.79 -3.51 14.78
N LEU A 98 15.60 -2.92 15.00
CA LEU A 98 15.26 -1.57 14.54
C LEU A 98 15.88 -0.44 15.38
N LYS A 99 15.96 -0.61 16.71
CA LYS A 99 16.49 0.41 17.65
C LYS A 99 17.81 1.07 17.22
N PRO A 100 18.86 0.33 16.84
CA PRO A 100 20.12 0.95 16.43
C PRO A 100 20.11 1.53 15.01
N ARG A 101 19.04 1.31 14.22
CA ARG A 101 18.94 1.66 12.80
C ARG A 101 17.99 2.82 12.50
N LEU A 102 17.13 3.20 13.45
CA LEU A 102 16.15 4.27 13.30
C LEU A 102 16.43 5.43 14.25
N PRO A 103 16.05 6.67 13.89
CA PRO A 103 16.12 7.80 14.81
C PRO A 103 15.28 7.55 16.08
N SER A 104 15.89 7.67 17.26
CA SER A 104 15.27 7.29 18.53
C SER A 104 13.94 8.00 18.80
N ASP A 105 13.88 9.32 18.55
CA ASP A 105 12.64 10.10 18.74
C ASP A 105 11.50 9.64 17.83
N SER A 106 11.85 9.24 16.60
CA SER A 106 10.85 8.75 15.64
C SER A 106 10.36 7.35 16.02
N PHE A 107 11.26 6.44 16.37
CA PHE A 107 10.90 5.09 16.79
C PHE A 107 10.10 5.07 18.10
N ALA A 108 10.45 5.93 19.07
CA ALA A 108 9.72 6.07 20.33
C ALA A 108 8.28 6.59 20.16
N SER A 109 7.96 7.19 19.01
CA SER A 109 6.61 7.70 18.72
C SER A 109 5.62 6.62 18.29
N TRP A 110 6.08 5.42 17.93
CA TRP A 110 5.25 4.33 17.40
C TRP A 110 4.29 3.79 18.46
N GLY A 111 3.00 3.78 18.17
CA GLY A 111 1.93 3.38 19.10
C GLY A 111 1.65 4.40 20.22
N VAL A 112 2.37 5.52 20.25
CA VAL A 112 2.18 6.61 21.23
C VAL A 112 1.57 7.83 20.56
N LYS A 113 2.08 8.20 19.39
CA LYS A 113 1.56 9.33 18.62
C LYS A 113 0.27 8.88 17.88
N PRO A 114 -0.83 9.67 17.92
CA PRO A 114 -2.06 9.33 17.23
C PRO A 114 -1.85 9.00 15.75
N GLY A 115 -2.49 7.92 15.30
CA GLY A 115 -2.40 7.45 13.92
C GLY A 115 -1.10 6.69 13.57
N THR A 116 -0.19 6.47 14.51
CA THR A 116 0.97 5.59 14.30
C THR A 116 0.64 4.15 14.65
N LYS A 117 1.26 3.20 13.95
CA LYS A 117 1.24 1.78 14.28
C LYS A 117 2.41 1.46 15.21
N ASN A 118 2.35 0.34 15.93
CA ASN A 118 3.40 -0.08 16.84
C ASN A 118 4.27 -1.22 16.27
N VAL A 119 5.24 -1.71 17.05
CA VAL A 119 6.13 -2.80 16.60
C VAL A 119 5.39 -4.12 16.37
N HIS A 120 4.32 -4.40 17.13
CA HIS A 120 3.48 -5.59 16.94
C HIS A 120 2.81 -5.56 15.57
N ASN A 121 2.25 -4.41 15.18
CA ASN A 121 1.70 -4.25 13.83
C ASN A 121 2.74 -4.55 12.74
N LEU A 122 3.95 -3.97 12.82
CA LEU A 122 4.97 -4.19 11.78
C LEU A 122 5.43 -5.64 11.75
N TRP A 123 5.52 -6.28 12.92
CA TRP A 123 5.87 -7.69 13.01
C TRP A 123 4.80 -8.58 12.37
N LEU A 124 3.52 -8.32 12.59
CA LEU A 124 2.40 -9.01 11.94
C LEU A 124 2.41 -8.79 10.41
N GLU A 125 2.68 -7.57 9.95
CA GLU A 125 2.83 -7.28 8.51
C GLU A 125 3.96 -8.09 7.85
N LEU A 126 5.02 -8.39 8.60
CA LEU A 126 6.14 -9.21 8.14
C LEU A 126 5.82 -10.71 8.22
N SER A 127 5.09 -11.16 9.24
CA SER A 127 4.69 -12.57 9.40
C SER A 127 3.72 -13.00 8.32
N GLU A 128 2.77 -12.14 7.98
CA GLU A 128 1.82 -12.34 6.89
C GLU A 128 2.41 -12.07 5.50
N GLY A 129 3.65 -11.60 5.41
CA GLY A 129 4.37 -11.37 4.15
C GLY A 129 3.86 -10.18 3.32
N GLU A 130 2.99 -9.35 3.87
CA GLU A 130 2.43 -8.15 3.24
C GLU A 130 3.48 -7.04 3.08
N THR A 131 4.54 -7.13 3.88
CA THR A 131 5.63 -6.17 3.91
C THR A 131 6.96 -6.91 3.93
N SER A 132 8.00 -6.26 3.39
CA SER A 132 9.39 -6.70 3.55
C SER A 132 10.27 -5.54 4.02
N LEU A 133 11.39 -5.88 4.66
CA LEU A 133 12.41 -4.92 5.08
C LEU A 133 13.71 -5.21 4.35
N ALA A 134 14.24 -4.22 3.65
CA ALA A 134 15.61 -4.26 3.16
C ALA A 134 16.58 -4.02 4.32
N ASP A 135 17.66 -4.82 4.38
CA ASP A 135 18.73 -4.65 5.37
C ASP A 135 19.65 -3.49 4.98
N SER A 136 19.12 -2.28 5.12
CA SER A 136 19.81 -1.00 4.99
C SER A 136 19.76 -0.22 6.30
N THR A 137 20.44 0.93 6.37
CA THR A 137 20.40 1.80 7.56
C THR A 137 20.10 3.25 7.13
N PRO A 138 18.88 3.76 7.36
CA PRO A 138 17.71 3.05 7.90
C PRO A 138 17.20 1.94 6.96
N PRO A 139 16.51 0.91 7.48
CA PRO A 139 15.90 -0.13 6.67
C PRO A 139 14.75 0.43 5.82
N ILE A 140 14.55 -0.11 4.62
CA ILE A 140 13.47 0.31 3.72
C ILE A 140 12.33 -0.70 3.77
N ARG A 141 11.12 -0.23 4.12
CA ARG A 141 9.89 -1.01 4.16
C ARG A 141 9.22 -1.05 2.78
N THR A 142 9.18 -2.21 2.13
CA THR A 142 8.46 -2.35 0.85
C THR A 142 7.08 -2.91 1.09
N VAL A 143 6.06 -2.30 0.47
CA VAL A 143 4.67 -2.73 0.56
C VAL A 143 3.98 -2.64 -0.80
N GLN A 144 3.21 -3.67 -1.13
CA GLN A 144 2.36 -3.72 -2.33
C GLN A 144 0.97 -3.24 -1.93
N VAL A 145 0.42 -2.28 -2.68
CA VAL A 145 -0.81 -1.59 -2.31
C VAL A 145 -1.75 -1.50 -3.48
N LEU A 146 -2.98 -1.95 -3.29
CA LEU A 146 -4.10 -1.70 -4.17
C LEU A 146 -4.76 -0.36 -3.82
N SER A 147 -5.09 0.45 -4.82
CA SER A 147 -5.85 1.70 -4.69
C SER A 147 -7.01 1.71 -5.69
N LEU A 148 -8.24 1.63 -5.19
CA LEU A 148 -9.45 1.55 -6.00
C LEU A 148 -10.16 2.89 -6.07
N ARG A 149 -10.25 3.45 -7.28
CA ARG A 149 -11.16 4.57 -7.54
C ARG A 149 -12.54 3.99 -7.85
N ILE A 150 -13.39 3.93 -6.82
CA ILE A 150 -14.79 3.52 -6.98
C ILE A 150 -15.56 4.71 -7.53
N ILE A 151 -16.09 4.58 -8.75
CA ILE A 151 -16.77 5.66 -9.48
C ILE A 151 -18.26 5.36 -9.58
N ASP A 152 -19.10 6.36 -9.30
CA ASP A 152 -20.55 6.25 -9.50
C ASP A 152 -21.03 6.84 -10.83
N ASN A 153 -22.31 6.63 -11.13
CA ASN A 153 -22.96 7.15 -12.35
C ASN A 153 -23.04 8.69 -12.39
N HIS A 154 -22.78 9.38 -11.28
CA HIS A 154 -22.74 10.84 -11.19
C HIS A 154 -21.31 11.39 -11.34
N ARG A 155 -20.35 10.56 -11.76
CA ARG A 155 -18.93 10.92 -11.87
C ARG A 155 -18.38 11.44 -10.55
N ARG A 156 -18.75 10.79 -9.45
CA ARG A 156 -18.15 10.98 -8.13
C ARG A 156 -17.24 9.79 -7.83
N ILE A 157 -16.19 10.05 -7.06
CA ILE A 157 -15.32 9.02 -6.51
C ILE A 157 -15.62 8.84 -5.02
N LEU A 158 -15.61 7.59 -4.57
CA LEU A 158 -15.69 7.27 -3.15
C LEU A 158 -14.33 7.48 -2.50
N LEU A 159 -14.27 8.37 -1.52
CA LEU A 159 -13.08 8.57 -0.69
C LEU A 159 -13.35 8.10 0.74
N GLU A 160 -12.38 7.40 1.29
CA GLU A 160 -12.20 7.26 2.72
C GLU A 160 -11.76 8.61 3.28
N SER A 161 -12.64 9.29 4.00
CA SER A 161 -12.38 10.59 4.60
C SER A 161 -11.48 10.46 5.82
N HIS A 162 -11.85 9.57 6.74
CA HIS A 162 -11.13 9.28 7.97
C HIS A 162 -11.48 7.87 8.47
N GLN A 163 -10.70 7.39 9.43
CA GLN A 163 -10.90 6.13 10.13
C GLN A 163 -10.94 6.35 11.63
N GLN A 164 -11.63 5.45 12.34
CA GLN A 164 -11.51 5.29 13.79
C GLN A 164 -10.68 4.04 14.09
N LEU A 165 -9.64 4.18 14.90
CA LEU A 165 -8.77 3.09 15.34
C LEU A 165 -9.27 2.44 16.63
N SER A 166 -8.71 1.29 16.99
CA SER A 166 -9.03 0.54 18.22
C SER A 166 -8.72 1.29 19.51
N ASP A 167 -7.75 2.22 19.47
CA ASP A 167 -7.44 3.14 20.56
C ASP A 167 -8.41 4.35 20.66
N GLY A 168 -9.42 4.39 19.79
CA GLY A 168 -10.42 5.44 19.70
C GLY A 168 -9.97 6.69 18.93
N THR A 169 -8.71 6.76 18.49
CA THR A 169 -8.20 7.91 17.74
C THR A 169 -8.78 7.97 16.33
N LEU A 170 -8.94 9.20 15.83
CA LEU A 170 -9.35 9.44 14.44
C LEU A 170 -8.13 9.75 13.57
N ARG A 171 -8.09 9.11 12.40
CA ARG A 171 -7.04 9.31 11.40
C ARG A 171 -7.64 9.83 10.11
N ASN A 172 -7.21 11.02 9.69
CA ASN A 172 -7.58 11.55 8.37
C ASN A 172 -6.91 10.74 7.25
N ARG A 173 -7.67 10.47 6.19
CA ARG A 173 -7.27 9.63 5.06
C ARG A 173 -7.40 10.36 3.73
N ASN A 174 -8.58 10.93 3.49
CA ASN A 174 -9.02 11.64 2.29
C ASN A 174 -8.53 11.01 0.98
N ARG A 175 -8.77 9.71 0.79
CA ARG A 175 -8.21 8.97 -0.35
C ARG A 175 -9.12 7.87 -0.88
N PRO A 176 -8.86 7.33 -2.07
CA PRO A 176 -9.58 6.14 -2.55
C PRO A 176 -9.37 4.93 -1.64
N LEU A 177 -10.26 3.94 -1.71
CA LEU A 177 -10.11 2.68 -0.98
C LEU A 177 -8.72 2.10 -1.26
N SER A 178 -7.91 1.97 -0.21
CA SER A 178 -6.51 1.56 -0.34
C SER A 178 -6.27 0.37 0.58
N GLU A 179 -5.87 -0.75 0.00
CA GLU A 179 -5.69 -2.02 0.72
C GLU A 179 -4.33 -2.66 0.42
N LYS A 180 -3.67 -3.24 1.44
CA LYS A 180 -2.40 -3.96 1.20
C LYS A 180 -2.68 -5.22 0.43
N MET A 181 -1.83 -5.54 -0.54
CA MET A 181 -1.93 -6.80 -1.27
C MET A 181 -1.32 -7.94 -0.45
N LYS A 182 -1.96 -9.11 -0.50
CA LYS A 182 -1.43 -10.33 0.11
C LYS A 182 -0.29 -10.93 -0.72
N PRO A 183 0.58 -11.77 -0.13
CA PRO A 183 1.59 -12.49 -0.88
C PRO A 183 0.97 -13.30 -2.02
N ASN A 184 1.55 -13.20 -3.21
CA ASN A 184 1.14 -13.93 -4.41
C ASN A 184 -0.29 -13.61 -4.93
N GLU A 185 -0.91 -12.53 -4.45
CA GLU A 185 -2.21 -12.06 -4.93
C GLU A 185 -2.06 -11.26 -6.24
N THR A 186 -2.98 -11.43 -7.20
CA THR A 186 -3.04 -10.55 -8.38
C THR A 186 -3.78 -9.26 -8.04
N PRO A 187 -3.48 -8.13 -8.72
CA PRO A 187 -4.23 -6.90 -8.53
C PRO A 187 -5.76 -7.08 -8.67
N GLU A 188 -6.21 -7.90 -9.61
CA GLU A 188 -7.62 -8.19 -9.83
C GLU A 188 -8.24 -8.97 -8.67
N SER A 189 -7.58 -10.03 -8.16
CA SER A 189 -8.10 -10.74 -6.98
C SER A 189 -8.13 -9.84 -5.74
N ALA A 190 -7.14 -8.95 -5.62
CA ALA A 190 -7.09 -7.97 -4.53
C ALA A 190 -8.27 -6.98 -4.59
N VAL A 191 -8.79 -6.64 -5.78
CA VAL A 191 -9.99 -5.78 -5.92
C VAL A 191 -11.18 -6.37 -5.19
N TYR A 192 -11.54 -7.61 -5.49
CA TYR A 192 -12.72 -8.25 -4.92
C TYR A 192 -12.57 -8.43 -3.41
N ARG A 193 -11.37 -8.81 -2.96
CA ARG A 193 -11.06 -8.90 -1.53
C ARG A 193 -11.20 -7.56 -0.84
N ALA A 194 -10.58 -6.52 -1.36
CA ALA A 194 -10.58 -5.19 -0.75
C ALA A 194 -11.99 -4.61 -0.66
N VAL A 195 -12.82 -4.76 -1.71
CA VAL A 195 -14.24 -4.35 -1.65
C VAL A 195 -15.00 -5.16 -0.59
N LYS A 196 -14.79 -6.46 -0.51
CA LYS A 196 -15.46 -7.31 0.47
C LYS A 196 -15.08 -6.95 1.91
N GLU A 197 -13.80 -6.76 2.18
CA GLU A 197 -13.28 -6.49 3.53
C GLU A 197 -13.73 -5.11 4.02
N GLU A 198 -13.61 -4.09 3.17
CA GLU A 198 -13.86 -2.69 3.56
C GLU A 198 -15.33 -2.27 3.45
N LEU A 199 -16.07 -2.83 2.48
CA LEU A 199 -17.44 -2.43 2.14
C LEU A 199 -18.48 -3.54 2.37
N GLY A 200 -18.06 -4.76 2.70
CA GLY A 200 -18.95 -5.92 2.83
C GLY A 200 -20.04 -5.75 3.89
N SER A 201 -19.76 -5.01 4.98
CA SER A 201 -20.72 -4.80 6.07
C SER A 201 -22.02 -4.10 5.63
N ILE A 202 -21.99 -3.39 4.49
CA ILE A 202 -23.16 -2.69 3.92
C ILE A 202 -23.65 -3.31 2.61
N LEU A 203 -22.81 -4.12 1.95
CA LEU A 203 -23.15 -4.83 0.71
C LEU A 203 -23.85 -6.18 0.98
N GLY A 204 -23.81 -6.66 2.23
CA GLY A 204 -24.41 -7.93 2.63
C GLY A 204 -23.69 -9.14 2.03
N ASP A 205 -24.35 -10.29 2.02
CA ASP A 205 -23.80 -11.56 1.52
C ASP A 205 -23.79 -11.67 -0.03
N SER A 206 -23.96 -10.56 -0.76
CA SER A 206 -23.89 -10.56 -2.22
C SER A 206 -22.52 -11.03 -2.70
N ASP A 207 -22.51 -11.82 -3.78
CA ASP A 207 -21.26 -12.22 -4.42
C ASP A 207 -20.58 -10.96 -5.00
N CYS A 208 -19.41 -10.63 -4.45
CA CYS A 208 -18.63 -9.48 -4.88
C CYS A 208 -18.31 -9.52 -6.38
N SER A 209 -18.24 -10.71 -7.00
CA SER A 209 -18.00 -10.84 -8.43
C SER A 209 -19.15 -10.35 -9.31
N GLU A 210 -20.38 -10.30 -8.79
CA GLU A 210 -21.55 -9.81 -9.52
C GLU A 210 -21.70 -8.28 -9.43
N ILE A 211 -21.36 -7.71 -8.28
CA ILE A 211 -21.54 -6.28 -7.99
C ILE A 211 -20.31 -5.42 -8.30
N VAL A 212 -19.12 -6.02 -8.41
CA VAL A 212 -17.88 -5.30 -8.73
C VAL A 212 -17.51 -5.47 -10.19
N LYS A 213 -17.42 -4.36 -10.92
CA LYS A 213 -16.96 -4.30 -12.31
C LYS A 213 -15.68 -3.49 -12.39
N ILE A 214 -14.57 -4.16 -12.70
CA ILE A 214 -13.29 -3.49 -12.99
C ILE A 214 -13.40 -2.83 -14.36
N VAL A 215 -13.07 -1.54 -14.44
CA VAL A 215 -13.06 -0.81 -15.71
C VAL A 215 -11.89 -1.31 -16.56
N PRO A 216 -12.14 -1.82 -17.78
CA PRO A 216 -11.07 -2.28 -18.67
C PRO A 216 -10.02 -1.20 -18.91
N ASP A 217 -8.76 -1.61 -19.03
CA ASP A 217 -7.60 -0.74 -19.32
C ASP A 217 -7.36 0.41 -18.32
N SER A 218 -8.00 0.38 -17.14
CA SER A 218 -7.83 1.40 -16.10
C SER A 218 -6.62 1.17 -15.18
N TYR A 219 -6.02 -0.03 -15.25
CA TYR A 219 -4.91 -0.43 -14.39
C TYR A 219 -3.66 0.43 -14.60
N LYS A 220 -3.10 0.92 -13.50
CA LYS A 220 -1.84 1.66 -13.46
C LYS A 220 -0.96 1.14 -12.33
N MET A 221 0.34 1.03 -12.59
CA MET A 221 1.33 0.74 -11.56
C MET A 221 2.30 1.91 -11.41
N LYS A 222 2.58 2.30 -10.17
CA LYS A 222 3.54 3.35 -9.82
C LYS A 222 4.34 2.93 -8.60
N ILE A 223 5.62 3.29 -8.56
CA ILE A 223 6.46 3.15 -7.37
C ILE A 223 6.64 4.53 -6.73
N GLU A 224 6.43 4.63 -5.42
CA GLU A 224 6.62 5.85 -4.63
C GLU A 224 7.49 5.57 -3.40
N GLU A 225 8.56 6.34 -3.24
CA GLU A 225 9.40 6.31 -2.05
C GLU A 225 9.08 7.51 -1.15
N ARG A 226 8.75 7.24 0.12
CA ARG A 226 8.51 8.29 1.13
C ARG A 226 8.63 7.75 2.55
N ASN A 227 8.66 8.64 3.53
CA ASN A 227 8.57 8.23 4.93
C ASN A 227 7.19 7.65 5.25
N SER A 228 7.17 6.54 5.99
CA SER A 228 5.91 5.93 6.44
C SER A 228 5.22 6.81 7.49
N ALA A 229 3.98 7.22 7.21
CA ALA A 229 3.16 7.92 8.19
C ALA A 229 2.80 7.03 9.40
N SER A 230 2.66 5.72 9.19
CA SER A 230 2.35 4.77 10.25
C SER A 230 3.56 4.41 11.10
N TYR A 231 4.76 4.50 10.52
CA TYR A 231 6.03 4.16 11.14
C TYR A 231 7.03 5.32 10.96
N PRO A 232 6.86 6.45 11.67
CA PRO A 232 7.76 7.60 11.53
C PRO A 232 9.24 7.19 11.64
N GLY A 233 10.08 7.73 10.76
CA GLY A 233 11.51 7.41 10.69
C GLY A 233 11.85 6.15 9.88
N LEU A 234 10.86 5.33 9.51
CA LEU A 234 11.04 4.19 8.61
C LEU A 234 10.70 4.60 7.16
N PRO A 235 11.69 4.74 6.25
CA PRO A 235 11.41 4.97 4.84
C PRO A 235 10.68 3.78 4.24
N ALA A 236 9.81 4.05 3.29
CA ALA A 236 8.97 3.05 2.65
C ALA A 236 8.97 3.21 1.12
N CYS A 237 9.01 2.07 0.44
CA CYS A 237 8.79 1.93 -0.99
C CYS A 237 7.38 1.34 -1.20
N TYR A 238 6.49 2.14 -1.77
CA TYR A 238 5.12 1.75 -2.06
C TYR A 238 5.00 1.38 -3.53
N VAL A 239 4.65 0.14 -3.80
CA VAL A 239 4.26 -0.30 -5.14
C VAL A 239 2.74 -0.20 -5.23
N LEU A 240 2.28 0.86 -5.89
CA LEU A 240 0.87 1.21 -6.01
C LEU A 240 0.27 0.60 -7.26
N HIS A 241 -0.76 -0.20 -7.09
CA HIS A 241 -1.61 -0.79 -8.11
C HIS A 241 -2.96 -0.06 -8.08
N SER A 242 -3.23 0.78 -9.08
CA SER A 242 -4.45 1.59 -9.14
C SER A 242 -5.40 1.08 -10.21
N MET A 243 -6.69 1.01 -9.92
CA MET A 243 -7.75 0.62 -10.87
C MET A 243 -9.01 1.46 -10.66
N ASP A 244 -9.76 1.67 -11.75
CA ASP A 244 -11.13 2.18 -11.67
C ASP A 244 -12.09 1.01 -11.54
N VAL A 245 -13.07 1.14 -10.65
CA VAL A 245 -14.08 0.11 -10.41
C VAL A 245 -15.47 0.73 -10.26
N LEU A 246 -16.48 -0.01 -10.67
CA LEU A 246 -17.89 0.27 -10.39
C LEU A 246 -18.37 -0.75 -9.38
N VAL A 247 -19.04 -0.29 -8.32
CA VAL A 247 -19.59 -1.16 -7.27
C VAL A 247 -21.08 -0.87 -7.13
N GLU A 248 -21.90 -1.86 -7.42
CA GLU A 248 -23.35 -1.77 -7.26
C GLU A 248 -23.75 -1.90 -5.78
N GLY A 249 -24.90 -1.31 -5.41
CA GLY A 249 -25.45 -1.42 -4.05
C GLY A 249 -24.90 -0.41 -3.02
N LEU A 250 -23.96 0.45 -3.39
CA LEU A 250 -23.43 1.47 -2.48
C LEU A 250 -24.44 2.60 -2.18
N PRO A 251 -24.45 3.14 -0.94
CA PRO A 251 -25.22 4.32 -0.58
C PRO A 251 -24.85 5.55 -1.43
N LYS A 252 -25.83 6.40 -1.72
CA LYS A 252 -25.63 7.65 -2.50
C LYS A 252 -25.04 8.81 -1.69
N GLU A 253 -25.28 8.77 -0.39
CA GLU A 253 -24.80 9.74 0.60
C GLU A 253 -23.56 9.19 1.32
N ASP A 254 -22.93 10.01 2.15
CA ASP A 254 -21.83 9.59 3.02
C ASP A 254 -22.27 8.47 3.97
N PHE A 255 -21.38 7.52 4.23
CA PHE A 255 -21.67 6.34 5.05
C PHE A 255 -20.44 5.91 5.85
N CYS A 256 -20.63 4.93 6.74
CA CYS A 256 -19.52 4.27 7.43
C CYS A 256 -19.66 2.77 7.36
N THR A 257 -18.53 2.08 7.37
CA THR A 257 -18.43 0.63 7.47
C THR A 257 -17.66 0.26 8.73
N VAL A 258 -17.93 -0.94 9.22
CA VAL A 258 -17.30 -1.48 10.43
C VAL A 258 -16.43 -2.66 10.00
N GLU A 259 -15.20 -2.66 10.47
CA GLU A 259 -14.33 -3.82 10.31
C GLU A 259 -14.61 -4.84 11.41
N GLU A 260 -14.71 -6.11 10.99
CA GLU A 260 -14.67 -7.24 11.93
C GLU A 260 -13.25 -7.34 12.53
N GLU A 261 -12.94 -8.26 13.44
CA GLU A 261 -11.62 -8.26 14.08
C GLU A 261 -10.50 -8.75 13.14
N GLU A 262 -9.56 -7.83 12.79
CA GLU A 262 -8.41 -7.98 11.85
C GLU A 262 -7.61 -9.28 12.02
N TYR A 263 -7.57 -9.83 13.23
CA TYR A 263 -6.73 -10.98 13.58
C TYR A 263 -7.45 -12.09 14.35
N ALA A 264 -8.79 -12.14 14.33
CA ALA A 264 -9.60 -13.05 15.17
C ALA A 264 -9.25 -14.56 15.02
N ASN A 265 -8.63 -14.96 13.91
CA ASN A 265 -8.30 -16.35 13.60
C ASN A 265 -6.80 -16.66 13.51
N SER A 266 -5.92 -15.75 13.93
CA SER A 266 -4.48 -16.03 13.97
C SER A 266 -4.10 -16.86 15.21
N GLU A 267 -3.16 -17.81 15.07
CA GLU A 267 -2.55 -18.50 16.22
C GLU A 267 -1.77 -17.55 17.15
N GLU A 268 -1.65 -16.28 16.74
CA GLU A 268 -0.95 -15.18 17.38
C GLU A 268 -1.92 -14.14 17.97
N SER A 269 -3.16 -14.56 18.31
CA SER A 269 -4.22 -13.67 18.82
C SER A 269 -3.75 -12.72 19.93
N SER A 270 -2.92 -13.20 20.88
CA SER A 270 -2.36 -12.36 21.94
C SER A 270 -1.43 -11.23 21.46
N ILE A 271 -0.71 -11.42 20.34
CA ILE A 271 0.15 -10.38 19.72
C ILE A 271 -0.72 -9.39 18.96
N ALA A 272 -1.78 -9.91 18.32
CA ALA A 272 -2.77 -9.14 17.61
C ALA A 272 -3.58 -8.19 18.53
N ASP A 273 -3.86 -8.61 19.76
CA ASP A 273 -4.52 -7.76 20.77
C ASP A 273 -3.68 -6.53 21.14
N GLU A 274 -2.35 -6.62 21.01
CA GLU A 274 -1.44 -5.49 21.24
C GLU A 274 -1.32 -4.57 20.02
N ALA A 275 -1.85 -4.95 18.86
CA ALA A 275 -1.76 -4.20 17.62
C ALA A 275 -2.88 -3.15 17.52
N VAL A 276 -2.57 -1.97 16.95
CA VAL A 276 -3.60 -0.97 16.66
C VAL A 276 -4.28 -1.33 15.35
N SER A 277 -5.59 -1.62 15.41
CA SER A 277 -6.44 -1.99 14.27
C SER A 277 -7.41 -0.87 13.92
N VAL A 278 -7.93 -0.88 12.69
CA VAL A 278 -9.04 -0.01 12.32
C VAL A 278 -10.34 -0.66 12.82
N LYS A 279 -11.32 0.16 13.18
CA LYS A 279 -12.65 -0.28 13.63
C LYS A 279 -13.75 0.23 12.74
N LYS A 280 -13.59 1.46 12.21
CA LYS A 280 -14.58 2.08 11.32
C LYS A 280 -13.90 2.89 10.23
N HIS A 281 -14.50 2.85 9.06
CA HIS A 281 -14.13 3.63 7.91
C HIS A 281 -15.27 4.58 7.57
N PHE A 282 -14.95 5.84 7.31
CA PHE A 282 -15.93 6.87 6.99
C PHE A 282 -15.76 7.31 5.55
N TRP A 283 -16.78 7.04 4.74
CA TRP A 283 -16.76 7.19 3.30
C TRP A 283 -17.59 8.40 2.86
N LYS A 284 -17.06 9.14 1.89
CA LYS A 284 -17.74 10.28 1.28
C LYS A 284 -17.61 10.26 -0.23
N TRP A 285 -18.65 10.75 -0.91
CA TRP A 285 -18.61 10.94 -2.36
C TRP A 285 -18.07 12.32 -2.70
N VAL A 286 -17.09 12.38 -3.60
CA VAL A 286 -16.48 13.64 -4.06
C VAL A 286 -16.56 13.72 -5.58
N SER A 287 -16.91 14.87 -6.14
CA SER A 287 -16.95 15.06 -7.60
C SER A 287 -15.56 14.85 -8.20
N LEU A 288 -15.47 14.09 -9.31
CA LEU A 288 -14.21 13.97 -10.04
C LEU A 288 -13.66 15.34 -10.49
N ASP A 289 -14.55 16.29 -10.81
CA ASP A 289 -14.16 17.62 -11.30
C ASP A 289 -13.52 18.49 -10.22
N SER A 290 -13.62 18.08 -8.95
CA SER A 290 -13.02 18.77 -7.81
C SER A 290 -11.65 18.22 -7.40
N LEU A 291 -11.15 17.21 -8.12
CA LEU A 291 -9.88 16.54 -7.82
C LEU A 291 -8.86 16.83 -8.93
N ASP A 292 -7.79 17.55 -8.56
CA ASP A 292 -6.61 17.69 -9.39
C ASP A 292 -5.76 16.41 -9.24
N PHE A 293 -5.88 15.48 -10.18
CA PHE A 293 -5.05 14.27 -10.27
C PHE A 293 -3.78 14.50 -11.10
#